data_AF-A0A9N8HF35-F1
#
_entry.id   AF-A0A9N8HF35-F1
#
_cell.length_a   1.000
_cell.length_b   1.000
_cell.length_c   1.000
_cell.angle_alpha   90.00
_cell.angle_beta   90.00
_cell.angle_gamma   90.00
#
_symmetry.space_group_name_H-M   'P 1'
#
loop_
_entity.id
_entity.type
_entity.pdbx_description
1 polymer ?
#
loop_
_entity_poly.entity_id
_entity_poly.type
_entity_poly.pdbx_seq_one_letter_code
_entity_poly.pdbx_strand_id
1 'polypeptide(L)'
;MYRKLFRCLFMLALQLFLANAFNHAAVQGGYLRTIGRTTLATAKTKHFPTTLGMANSKDGSGTPLDRVLSPKIDDPALPYSDVCVAQIIGPAMQVFYVTLTRSPNPTWLKPLFDDTLWQYKGALLAPTLVHGAGLACCWMLGALMARAYEEEAIDPTIGGYGTVLWRIFQAGCFASGVLILSTQVDLLVEFGRYVQLGESAEADARILAAWVDVINDIFFEILALVPIRLYLAASIAKNKMM
;
A
#
# COMPACT_ATOMS: atom_id res chain seq x y z
N MET A 1 15.25 -24.89 14.73
CA MET A 1 13.93 -25.48 14.42
C MET A 1 12.80 -24.43 14.41
N TYR A 2 12.69 -23.58 15.45
CA TYR A 2 11.64 -22.56 15.59
C TYR A 2 11.51 -21.53 14.44
N ARG A 3 12.61 -21.12 13.79
CA ARG A 3 12.55 -20.16 12.66
C ARG A 3 11.79 -20.67 11.42
N LYS A 4 11.86 -21.98 11.13
CA LYS A 4 11.15 -22.56 9.97
C LYS A 4 9.67 -22.79 10.29
N LEU A 5 9.38 -23.24 11.52
CA LEU A 5 8.02 -23.40 12.01
C LEU A 5 7.30 -22.04 12.09
N PHE A 6 7.98 -21.00 12.55
CA PHE A 6 7.45 -19.65 12.61
C PHE A 6 7.14 -19.08 11.22
N ARG A 7 8.04 -19.26 10.23
CA ARG A 7 7.77 -18.87 8.84
C ARG A 7 6.57 -19.60 8.25
N CYS A 8 6.42 -20.90 8.54
CA CYS A 8 5.24 -21.66 8.12
C CYS A 8 3.96 -21.15 8.79
N LEU A 9 3.97 -20.94 10.10
CA LEU A 9 2.80 -20.47 10.85
C LEU A 9 2.38 -19.05 10.47
N PHE A 10 3.34 -18.16 10.20
CA PHE A 10 3.08 -16.80 9.72
C PHE A 10 2.48 -16.81 8.31
N MET A 11 3.05 -17.61 7.39
CA MET A 11 2.50 -17.77 6.04
C MET A 11 1.09 -18.39 6.07
N LEU A 12 0.85 -19.34 6.97
CA LEU A 12 -0.43 -20.03 7.10
C LEU A 12 -1.49 -19.14 7.78
N ALA A 13 -1.10 -18.32 8.76
CA ALA A 13 -1.96 -17.31 9.35
C ALA A 13 -2.30 -16.19 8.35
N LEU A 14 -1.33 -15.74 7.56
CA LEU A 14 -1.56 -14.77 6.47
C LEU A 14 -2.48 -15.35 5.39
N GLN A 15 -2.29 -16.62 5.01
CA GLN A 15 -3.18 -17.31 4.07
C GLN A 15 -4.60 -17.51 4.61
N LEU A 16 -4.76 -17.89 5.88
CA LEU A 16 -6.07 -18.05 6.52
C LEU A 16 -6.78 -16.70 6.69
N PHE A 17 -6.05 -15.64 7.02
CA PHE A 17 -6.60 -14.29 7.13
C PHE A 17 -7.04 -13.73 5.77
N LEU A 18 -6.21 -13.90 4.73
CA LEU A 18 -6.58 -13.56 3.35
C LEU A 18 -7.80 -14.38 2.90
N ALA A 19 -7.84 -15.68 3.14
CA ALA A 19 -8.99 -16.53 2.79
C ALA A 19 -10.29 -16.08 3.49
N ASN A 20 -10.21 -15.61 4.74
CA ASN A 20 -11.39 -15.14 5.48
C ASN A 20 -11.86 -13.75 5.02
N ALA A 21 -10.93 -12.85 4.68
CA ALA A 21 -11.25 -11.53 4.13
C ALA A 21 -11.94 -11.64 2.75
N PHE A 22 -11.53 -12.60 1.91
CA PHE A 22 -12.12 -12.84 0.60
C PHE A 22 -13.53 -13.46 0.66
N ASN A 23 -13.83 -14.30 1.66
CA ASN A 23 -15.18 -14.83 1.82
C ASN A 23 -16.21 -13.74 2.15
N HIS A 24 -15.82 -12.65 2.80
CA HIS A 24 -16.71 -11.51 3.04
C HIS A 24 -16.88 -10.60 1.82
N ALA A 25 -15.85 -10.42 0.98
CA ALA A 25 -15.94 -9.61 -0.23
C ALA A 25 -16.71 -10.29 -1.38
N ALA A 26 -16.58 -11.62 -1.51
CA ALA A 26 -17.29 -12.40 -2.54
C ALA A 26 -18.82 -12.41 -2.33
N VAL A 27 -19.29 -12.28 -1.08
CA VAL A 27 -20.72 -12.22 -0.75
C VAL A 27 -21.36 -10.89 -1.18
N GLN A 28 -20.58 -9.81 -1.34
CA GLN A 28 -21.09 -8.51 -1.78
C GLN A 28 -20.97 -8.27 -3.31
N GLY A 29 -20.11 -9.01 -4.02
CA GLY A 29 -19.89 -8.85 -5.47
C GLY A 29 -20.93 -9.49 -6.39
N GLY A 30 -21.90 -10.24 -5.86
CA GLY A 30 -22.86 -11.02 -6.64
C GLY A 30 -23.98 -10.24 -7.34
N TYR A 31 -24.12 -8.93 -7.09
CA TYR A 31 -25.30 -8.17 -7.52
C TYR A 31 -25.10 -7.19 -8.69
N LEU A 32 -23.89 -7.05 -9.24
CA LEU A 32 -23.61 -6.05 -10.29
C LEU A 32 -22.97 -6.66 -11.54
N ARG A 33 -23.63 -7.65 -12.15
CA ARG A 33 -23.27 -8.13 -13.49
C ARG A 33 -24.49 -8.27 -14.40
N THR A 34 -25.11 -7.15 -14.71
CA THR A 34 -25.86 -7.00 -15.96
C THR A 34 -25.83 -5.53 -16.36
N ILE A 35 -25.01 -5.19 -17.36
CA ILE A 35 -25.26 -4.23 -18.44
C ILE A 35 -24.04 -4.34 -19.36
N GLY A 36 -24.30 -4.84 -20.56
CA GLY A 36 -23.25 -5.16 -21.52
C GLY A 36 -22.74 -3.95 -22.29
N ARG A 37 -21.62 -4.16 -22.99
CA ARG A 37 -21.44 -3.64 -24.33
C ARG A 37 -20.40 -4.44 -25.10
N THR A 38 -20.90 -5.00 -26.19
CA THR A 38 -20.20 -5.66 -27.29
C THR A 38 -19.44 -4.62 -28.11
N THR A 39 -18.15 -4.86 -28.41
CA THR A 39 -17.54 -4.45 -29.69
C THR A 39 -16.43 -5.42 -30.08
N LEU A 40 -16.39 -5.67 -31.38
CA LEU A 40 -15.74 -6.75 -32.11
C LEU A 40 -14.21 -6.59 -32.25
N ALA A 41 -13.55 -7.73 -32.47
CA ALA A 41 -12.11 -7.96 -32.58
C ALA A 41 -11.38 -7.26 -33.74
N THR A 42 -10.07 -7.09 -33.60
CA THR A 42 -9.12 -7.35 -34.71
C THR A 42 -7.77 -7.82 -34.15
N ALA A 43 -7.41 -9.06 -34.47
CA ALA A 43 -6.10 -9.64 -34.19
C ALA A 43 -5.09 -9.26 -35.29
N LYS A 44 -3.84 -8.92 -34.90
CA LYS A 44 -2.64 -9.24 -35.71
C LYS A 44 -1.33 -9.12 -34.92
N THR A 45 -0.68 -10.29 -34.79
CA THR A 45 0.76 -10.60 -34.90
C THR A 45 1.83 -9.92 -34.04
N LYS A 46 2.59 -10.79 -33.36
CA LYS A 46 3.83 -10.60 -32.60
C LYS A 46 4.91 -9.82 -33.35
N HIS A 47 5.54 -8.88 -32.65
CA HIS A 47 6.98 -8.61 -32.76
C HIS A 47 7.48 -8.15 -31.39
N PHE A 48 8.50 -8.82 -30.86
CA PHE A 48 9.15 -8.49 -29.60
C PHE A 48 10.46 -7.75 -29.91
N PRO A 49 10.56 -6.44 -29.67
CA PRO A 49 11.84 -5.79 -29.53
C PRO A 49 12.11 -5.53 -28.05
N THR A 50 13.14 -6.19 -27.54
CA THR A 50 13.84 -5.84 -26.31
C THR A 50 14.48 -4.46 -26.51
N THR A 51 13.72 -3.41 -26.27
CA THR A 51 14.26 -2.06 -26.07
C THR A 51 13.76 -1.58 -24.73
N LEU A 52 14.71 -1.26 -23.86
CA LEU A 52 14.54 -0.53 -22.60
C LEU A 52 14.06 0.89 -22.95
N GLY A 53 12.85 0.99 -23.50
CA GLY A 53 12.23 2.23 -23.90
C GLY A 53 11.77 2.93 -22.64
N MET A 54 12.36 4.09 -22.34
CA MET A 54 11.61 5.15 -21.69
C MET A 54 10.29 5.26 -22.43
N ALA A 55 9.21 4.79 -21.80
CA ALA A 55 7.88 4.83 -22.37
C ALA A 55 7.52 6.30 -22.56
N ASN A 56 7.78 6.80 -23.77
CA ASN A 56 7.22 8.03 -24.27
C ASN A 56 5.74 7.74 -24.51
N SER A 57 4.97 7.80 -23.42
CA SER A 57 3.52 7.64 -23.43
C SER A 57 2.95 8.76 -24.29
N LYS A 58 2.52 8.43 -25.50
CA LYS A 58 1.65 9.27 -26.33
C LYS A 58 0.20 9.26 -25.82
N ASP A 59 0.01 9.17 -24.50
CA ASP A 59 -1.29 9.18 -23.84
C ASP A 59 -1.47 10.47 -23.08
N GLY A 60 -2.00 11.48 -23.79
CA GLY A 60 -2.54 12.71 -23.22
C GLY A 60 -1.53 13.59 -22.51
N SER A 61 -1.25 14.75 -23.09
CA SER A 61 -0.50 15.87 -22.52
C SER A 61 -1.21 16.51 -21.31
N GLY A 62 -1.65 15.71 -20.35
CA GLY A 62 -2.19 16.15 -19.08
C GLY A 62 -1.05 16.44 -18.11
N THR A 63 -1.20 17.51 -17.34
CA THR A 63 -0.29 17.81 -16.24
C THR A 63 -0.34 16.68 -15.20
N PRO A 64 0.70 16.47 -14.37
CA PRO A 64 0.65 15.48 -13.29
C PRO A 64 -0.55 15.67 -12.35
N LEU A 65 -1.06 16.90 -12.22
CA LEU A 65 -2.27 17.22 -11.47
C LEU A 65 -3.53 16.58 -12.06
N ASP A 66 -3.62 16.41 -13.38
CA ASP A 66 -4.78 15.79 -14.03
C ASP A 66 -4.94 14.32 -13.61
N ARG A 67 -3.85 13.66 -13.20
CA ARG A 67 -3.88 12.29 -12.67
C ARG A 67 -4.55 12.19 -11.30
N VAL A 68 -4.59 13.29 -10.54
CA VAL A 68 -5.20 13.37 -9.21
C VAL A 68 -6.60 13.99 -9.31
N LEU A 69 -6.76 15.03 -10.13
CA LEU A 69 -8.00 15.79 -10.27
C LEU A 69 -9.03 15.11 -11.18
N SER A 70 -8.58 14.25 -12.09
CA SER A 70 -9.44 13.49 -13.01
C SER A 70 -8.90 12.06 -13.19
N PRO A 71 -8.85 11.25 -12.11
CA PRO A 71 -8.25 9.93 -12.17
C PRO A 71 -9.12 8.96 -12.97
N LYS A 72 -8.46 8.12 -13.78
CA LYS A 72 -9.10 6.96 -14.39
C LYS A 72 -9.01 5.78 -13.41
N ILE A 73 -10.15 5.31 -12.94
CA ILE A 73 -10.28 4.16 -12.03
C ILE A 73 -11.16 3.14 -12.73
N ASP A 74 -10.54 2.08 -13.25
CA ASP A 74 -11.24 1.06 -14.04
C ASP A 74 -11.91 0.01 -13.13
N ASP A 75 -11.38 -0.22 -11.93
CA ASP A 75 -12.01 -1.02 -10.88
C ASP A 75 -12.23 -0.18 -9.60
N PRO A 76 -13.48 0.21 -9.28
CA PRO A 76 -13.77 1.02 -8.11
C PRO A 76 -13.56 0.27 -6.79
N ALA A 77 -13.56 -1.06 -6.77
CA ALA A 77 -13.33 -1.84 -5.55
C ALA A 77 -11.84 -1.83 -5.13
N LEU A 78 -10.93 -1.64 -6.09
CA LEU A 78 -9.49 -1.70 -5.84
C LEU A 78 -9.00 -0.59 -4.89
N PRO A 79 -9.34 0.70 -5.06
CA PRO A 79 -9.01 1.74 -4.09
C PRO A 79 -9.50 1.43 -2.66
N TYR A 80 -10.72 0.92 -2.51
CA TYR A 80 -11.23 0.55 -1.18
C TYR A 80 -10.42 -0.58 -0.56
N SER A 81 -10.08 -1.60 -1.35
CA SER A 81 -9.26 -2.71 -0.87
C SER A 81 -7.87 -2.24 -0.45
N ASP A 82 -7.23 -1.38 -1.25
CA ASP A 82 -5.93 -0.80 -0.92
C ASP A 82 -5.96 0.01 0.38
N VAL A 83 -6.98 0.86 0.56
CA VAL A 83 -7.17 1.64 1.79
C VAL A 83 -7.32 0.72 2.99
N CYS A 84 -8.13 -0.33 2.90
CA CYS A 84 -8.29 -1.30 3.99
C CYS A 84 -6.97 -2.02 4.31
N VAL A 85 -6.19 -2.39 3.29
CA VAL A 85 -4.91 -3.07 3.46
C VAL A 85 -3.89 -2.16 4.12
N ALA A 86 -3.70 -0.95 3.59
CA ALA A 86 -2.75 0.02 4.12
C ALA A 86 -3.16 0.55 5.51
N GLN A 87 -4.46 0.75 5.75
CA GLN A 87 -4.95 1.27 7.03
C GLN A 87 -4.93 0.23 8.15
N ILE A 88 -5.21 -1.04 7.83
CA ILE A 88 -5.44 -2.05 8.86
C ILE A 88 -4.34 -3.11 8.83
N ILE A 89 -4.08 -3.72 7.68
CA ILE A 89 -3.22 -4.90 7.58
C ILE A 89 -1.75 -4.53 7.79
N GLY A 90 -1.26 -3.49 7.11
CA GLY A 90 0.14 -3.04 7.23
C GLY A 90 0.52 -2.72 8.69
N PRO A 91 -0.15 -1.76 9.35
CA PRO A 91 0.08 -1.41 10.74
C PRO A 91 -0.12 -2.59 11.71
N ALA A 92 -1.12 -3.45 11.51
CA ALA A 92 -1.33 -4.61 12.36
C ALA A 92 -0.17 -5.62 12.25
N MET A 93 0.38 -5.83 11.05
CA MET A 93 1.57 -6.67 10.85
C MET A 93 2.79 -6.10 11.58
N GLN A 94 2.96 -4.77 11.57
CA GLN A 94 4.03 -4.09 12.30
C GLN A 94 3.88 -4.24 13.82
N VAL A 95 2.68 -3.99 14.37
CA VAL A 95 2.41 -4.20 15.80
C VAL A 95 2.66 -5.65 16.21
N PHE A 96 2.21 -6.61 15.39
CA PHE A 96 2.44 -8.03 15.62
C PHE A 96 3.94 -8.35 15.60
N TYR A 97 4.67 -7.85 14.62
CA TYR A 97 6.12 -8.04 14.51
C TYR A 97 6.86 -7.50 15.73
N VAL A 98 6.63 -6.24 16.09
CA VAL A 98 7.29 -5.58 17.24
C VAL A 98 6.98 -6.30 18.55
N THR A 99 5.72 -6.73 18.74
CA THR A 99 5.31 -7.52 19.91
C THR A 99 6.07 -8.85 19.99
N LEU A 100 6.21 -9.53 18.85
CA LEU A 100 6.87 -10.82 18.80
C LEU A 100 8.38 -10.72 19.00
N THR A 101 9.04 -9.76 18.36
CA THR A 101 10.49 -9.57 18.43
C THR A 101 10.93 -8.82 19.68
N ARG A 102 9.97 -8.30 20.47
CA ARG A 102 10.22 -7.36 21.57
C ARG A 102 11.09 -6.19 21.13
N SER A 103 10.86 -5.73 19.90
CA SER A 103 11.51 -4.53 19.38
C SER A 103 10.97 -3.29 20.11
N PRO A 104 11.71 -2.17 20.10
CA PRO A 104 11.18 -0.90 20.59
C PRO A 104 9.85 -0.57 19.91
N ASN A 105 8.90 -0.04 20.69
CA ASN A 105 7.61 0.38 20.15
C ASN A 105 7.81 1.55 19.17
N PRO A 106 7.10 1.57 18.04
CA PRO A 106 7.16 2.69 17.12
C PRO A 106 6.56 3.93 17.77
N THR A 107 7.03 5.11 17.36
CA THR A 107 6.70 6.37 18.05
C THR A 107 5.21 6.71 17.98
N TRP A 108 4.55 6.29 16.90
CA TRP A 108 3.11 6.48 16.66
C TRP A 108 2.22 5.57 17.50
N LEU A 109 2.76 4.52 18.15
CA LEU A 109 1.98 3.59 18.98
C LEU A 109 1.77 4.09 20.42
N LYS A 110 2.22 5.30 20.73
CA LYS A 110 1.98 5.94 22.02
C LYS A 110 0.47 6.21 22.20
N PRO A 111 -0.10 6.02 23.41
CA PRO A 111 -1.50 6.34 23.67
C PRO A 111 -1.79 7.80 23.34
N LEU A 112 -2.89 8.07 22.62
CA LEU A 112 -3.33 9.42 22.27
C LEU A 112 -3.91 10.19 23.46
N PHE A 113 -4.30 9.49 24.52
CA PHE A 113 -4.88 10.06 25.72
C PHE A 113 -4.04 9.67 26.94
N ASP A 114 -3.82 10.64 27.81
CA ASP A 114 -3.06 10.49 29.05
C ASP A 114 -3.68 9.37 29.92
N ASP A 115 -2.85 8.71 30.73
CA ASP A 115 -3.13 7.47 31.50
C ASP A 115 -4.30 7.58 32.52
N THR A 116 -5.02 8.70 32.53
CA THR A 116 -5.94 9.10 33.60
C THR A 116 -7.38 8.69 33.38
N LEU A 117 -7.85 8.41 32.15
CA LEU A 117 -9.31 8.33 31.92
C LEU A 117 -9.92 6.98 31.57
N TRP A 118 -9.27 6.02 30.89
CA TRP A 118 -9.94 4.73 30.61
C TRP A 118 -8.97 3.55 30.50
N GLN A 119 -9.29 2.49 31.23
CA GLN A 119 -8.59 1.21 31.26
C GLN A 119 -8.27 0.69 29.84
N TYR A 120 -6.98 0.50 29.56
CA TYR A 120 -6.21 -0.32 28.58
C TYR A 120 -6.87 -1.17 27.46
N LYS A 121 -8.19 -1.33 27.39
CA LYS A 121 -8.90 -2.09 26.35
C LYS A 121 -9.00 -1.23 25.09
N GLY A 122 -8.05 -1.40 24.18
CA GLY A 122 -8.03 -0.71 22.88
C GLY A 122 -7.00 0.42 22.76
N ALA A 123 -6.09 0.59 23.73
CA ALA A 123 -5.05 1.60 23.70
C ALA A 123 -4.16 1.54 22.44
N LEU A 124 -4.04 0.36 21.82
CA LEU A 124 -3.29 0.17 20.58
C LEU A 124 -4.15 0.41 19.32
N LEU A 125 -5.47 0.28 19.40
CA LEU A 125 -6.35 0.31 18.24
C LEU A 125 -6.43 1.72 17.65
N ALA A 126 -6.70 2.73 18.49
CA ALA A 126 -6.80 4.11 18.05
C ALA A 126 -5.51 4.63 17.37
N PRO A 127 -4.31 4.54 17.98
CA PRO A 127 -3.09 4.97 17.31
C PRO A 127 -2.79 4.16 16.03
N THR A 128 -3.07 2.85 16.02
CA THR A 128 -2.90 2.02 14.82
C THR A 128 -3.80 2.47 13.67
N LEU A 129 -5.08 2.78 13.94
CA LEU A 129 -6.03 3.24 12.92
C LEU A 129 -5.71 4.64 12.40
N VAL A 130 -5.26 5.55 13.28
CA VAL A 130 -4.86 6.91 12.89
C VAL A 130 -3.60 6.88 12.05
N HIS A 131 -2.57 6.13 12.48
CA HIS A 131 -1.34 5.96 11.71
C HIS A 131 -1.62 5.29 10.36
N GLY A 132 -2.39 4.20 10.38
CA GLY A 132 -2.81 3.49 9.18
C GLY A 132 -3.60 4.37 8.19
N ALA A 133 -4.44 5.28 8.67
CA ALA A 133 -5.12 6.23 7.79
C ALA A 133 -4.12 7.15 7.07
N GLY A 134 -3.05 7.57 7.76
CA GLY A 134 -1.93 8.29 7.16
C GLY A 134 -1.23 7.49 6.05
N LEU A 135 -0.92 6.21 6.31
CA LEU A 135 -0.32 5.31 5.32
C LEU A 135 -1.23 5.09 4.11
N ALA A 136 -2.53 4.88 4.33
CA ALA A 136 -3.52 4.75 3.27
C ALA A 136 -3.60 6.01 2.40
N CYS A 137 -3.56 7.21 2.99
CA CYS A 137 -3.47 8.46 2.24
C CYS A 137 -2.20 8.55 1.38
N CYS A 138 -1.04 8.18 1.94
CA CYS A 138 0.23 8.16 1.21
C CYS A 138 0.15 7.19 0.01
N TRP A 139 -0.37 5.98 0.23
CA TRP A 139 -0.54 4.99 -0.81
C TRP A 139 -1.51 5.45 -1.89
N MET A 140 -2.69 5.96 -1.52
CA MET A 140 -3.70 6.45 -2.46
C MET A 140 -3.12 7.53 -3.39
N LEU A 141 -2.39 8.50 -2.83
CA LEU A 141 -1.72 9.53 -3.64
C LEU A 141 -0.69 8.92 -4.59
N GLY A 142 0.12 7.97 -4.11
CA GLY A 142 1.08 7.25 -4.95
C GLY A 142 0.42 6.45 -6.07
N ALA A 143 -0.64 5.72 -5.76
CA ALA A 143 -1.39 4.91 -6.71
C ALA A 143 -2.04 5.76 -7.80
N LEU A 144 -2.63 6.91 -7.45
CA LEU A 144 -3.19 7.85 -8.41
C LEU A 144 -2.10 8.44 -9.33
N MET A 145 -0.98 8.87 -8.75
CA MET A 145 0.14 9.44 -9.51
C MET A 145 0.80 8.45 -10.48
N ALA A 146 0.85 7.19 -10.08
CA ALA A 146 1.39 6.08 -10.87
C ALA A 146 0.40 5.49 -11.87
N ARG A 147 -0.87 5.93 -11.86
CA ARG A 147 -1.98 5.32 -12.65
C ARG A 147 -2.19 3.85 -12.30
N ALA A 148 -2.03 3.50 -11.03
CA ALA A 148 -2.09 2.13 -10.54
C ALA A 148 -3.52 1.57 -10.40
N TYR A 149 -4.54 2.36 -10.76
CA TYR A 149 -5.95 1.98 -10.81
C TYR A 149 -6.51 1.86 -12.24
N GLU A 150 -5.65 2.05 -13.25
CA GLU A 150 -6.01 1.82 -14.65
C GLU A 150 -5.92 0.32 -14.99
N GLU A 151 -6.71 -0.14 -15.94
CA GLU A 151 -6.82 -1.54 -16.34
C GLU A 151 -5.47 -2.15 -16.71
N GLU A 152 -4.59 -1.39 -17.39
CA GLU A 152 -3.24 -1.84 -17.75
C GLU A 152 -2.33 -2.11 -16.53
N ALA A 153 -2.59 -1.43 -15.40
CA ALA A 153 -1.85 -1.60 -14.15
C ALA A 153 -2.36 -2.78 -13.31
N ILE A 154 -3.51 -3.36 -13.67
CA ILE A 154 -4.20 -4.40 -12.91
C ILE A 154 -4.21 -5.72 -13.69
N ASP A 155 -4.46 -5.64 -14.99
CA ASP A 155 -4.64 -6.80 -15.85
C ASP A 155 -3.35 -7.15 -16.63
N PRO A 156 -2.67 -8.24 -16.25
CA PRO A 156 -1.44 -8.65 -16.92
C PRO A 156 -1.68 -9.21 -18.33
N THR A 157 -2.93 -9.45 -18.77
CA THR A 157 -3.23 -9.89 -20.15
C THR A 157 -3.10 -8.75 -21.17
N ILE A 158 -3.15 -7.50 -20.71
CA ILE A 158 -3.02 -6.30 -21.55
C ILE A 158 -1.55 -5.87 -21.61
N GLY A 159 -0.98 -5.52 -20.45
CA GLY A 159 0.36 -4.94 -20.34
C GLY A 159 1.45 -5.90 -19.87
N GLY A 160 1.10 -7.14 -19.48
CA GLY A 160 2.02 -8.07 -18.84
C GLY A 160 2.22 -7.82 -17.35
N TYR A 161 2.71 -8.85 -16.63
CA TYR A 161 3.05 -8.72 -15.20
C TYR A 161 4.15 -7.68 -14.92
N GLY A 162 5.03 -7.43 -15.90
CA GLY A 162 6.05 -6.38 -15.79
C GLY A 162 5.43 -5.00 -15.60
N THR A 163 4.37 -4.68 -16.33
CA THR A 163 3.66 -3.40 -16.22
C THR A 163 2.94 -3.28 -14.88
N VAL A 164 2.26 -4.34 -14.43
CA VAL A 164 1.63 -4.39 -13.09
C VAL A 164 2.67 -4.11 -12.00
N LEU A 165 3.79 -4.83 -12.00
CA LEU A 165 4.87 -4.64 -11.03
C LEU A 165 5.47 -3.24 -11.09
N TRP A 166 5.67 -2.71 -12.30
CA TRP A 166 6.23 -1.37 -12.48
C TRP A 166 5.31 -0.27 -11.94
N ARG A 167 4.00 -0.39 -12.15
CA ARG A 167 2.99 0.54 -11.63
C ARG A 167 2.93 0.50 -10.11
N ILE A 168 2.99 -0.69 -9.52
CA ILE A 168 3.09 -0.89 -8.07
C ILE A 168 4.36 -0.23 -7.52
N PHE A 169 5.49 -0.44 -8.19
CA PHE A 169 6.77 0.15 -7.78
C PHE A 169 6.73 1.68 -7.83
N GLN A 170 6.23 2.26 -8.94
CA GLN A 170 6.06 3.71 -9.07
C GLN A 170 5.14 4.29 -7.99
N ALA A 171 4.02 3.61 -7.70
CA ALA A 171 3.10 4.00 -6.65
C ALA A 171 3.78 4.00 -5.28
N GLY A 172 4.53 2.93 -4.98
CA GLY A 172 5.30 2.79 -3.75
C GLY A 172 6.36 3.88 -3.60
N CYS A 173 7.16 4.17 -4.64
CA CYS A 173 8.15 5.24 -4.60
C CYS A 173 7.53 6.61 -4.31
N PHE A 174 6.39 6.92 -4.94
CA PHE A 174 5.70 8.19 -4.69
C PHE A 174 5.11 8.23 -3.27
N ALA A 175 4.46 7.16 -2.83
CA ALA A 175 3.92 7.03 -1.48
C ALA A 175 5.01 7.20 -0.41
N SER A 176 6.19 6.58 -0.59
CA SER A 176 7.34 6.77 0.29
C SER A 176 7.83 8.21 0.33
N GLY A 177 7.81 8.91 -0.82
CA GLY A 177 8.14 10.34 -0.87
C GLY A 177 7.16 11.20 -0.06
N VAL A 178 5.86 10.94 -0.17
CA VAL A 178 4.81 11.61 0.63
C VAL A 178 4.96 11.30 2.12
N LEU A 179 5.27 10.05 2.46
CA LEU A 179 5.51 9.63 3.84
C LEU A 179 6.71 10.38 4.44
N ILE A 180 7.86 10.40 3.73
CA ILE A 180 9.06 11.12 4.15
C ILE A 180 8.74 12.61 4.35
N LEU A 181 8.04 13.24 3.39
CA LEU A 181 7.64 14.64 3.50
C LEU A 181 6.76 14.88 4.73
N SER A 182 5.79 14.00 4.97
CA SER A 182 4.90 14.09 6.13
C SER A 182 5.67 13.98 7.45
N THR A 183 6.65 13.07 7.52
CA THR A 183 7.57 12.96 8.66
C THR A 183 8.43 14.21 8.85
N GLN A 184 8.88 14.86 7.77
CA GLN A 184 9.60 16.14 7.89
C GLN A 184 8.70 17.27 8.40
N VAL A 185 7.45 17.31 7.99
CA VAL A 185 6.46 18.27 8.49
C VAL A 185 6.17 18.03 9.97
N ASP A 186 6.02 16.76 10.38
CA ASP A 186 5.84 16.37 11.78
C ASP A 186 7.01 16.86 12.66
N LEU A 187 8.25 16.60 12.24
CA LEU A 187 9.45 17.10 12.93
C LEU A 187 9.53 18.63 12.97
N LEU A 188 9.15 19.31 11.88
CA LEU A 188 9.10 20.77 11.84
C LEU A 188 8.09 21.35 12.83
N VAL A 189 6.92 20.71 12.96
CA VAL A 189 5.88 21.12 13.92
C VAL A 189 6.33 20.84 15.34
N GLU A 190 6.95 19.69 15.60
CA GLU A 190 7.41 19.29 16.94
C GLU A 190 8.51 20.22 17.48
N PHE A 191 9.51 20.56 16.67
CA PHE A 191 10.65 21.40 17.09
C PHE A 191 10.50 22.88 16.74
N GLY A 192 9.46 23.26 16.00
CA GLY A 192 9.25 24.63 15.50
C GLY A 192 10.30 25.11 14.49
N ARG A 193 11.18 24.22 14.01
CA ARG A 193 12.26 24.50 13.07
C ARG A 193 12.72 23.22 12.37
N TYR A 194 13.44 23.37 11.27
CA TYR A 194 14.13 22.24 10.65
C TYR A 194 15.28 21.77 11.56
N VAL A 195 15.21 20.51 11.97
CA VAL A 195 16.22 19.87 12.82
C VAL A 195 17.20 19.06 11.97
N GLN A 196 18.47 19.06 12.38
CA GLN A 196 19.54 18.31 11.72
C GLN A 196 20.27 17.41 12.72
N LEU A 197 20.88 16.33 12.19
CA LEU A 197 21.72 15.46 12.99
C LEU A 197 22.94 16.21 13.54
N GLY A 198 23.23 16.03 14.82
CA GLY A 198 24.35 16.63 15.55
C GLY A 198 24.02 17.93 16.28
N GLU A 199 22.78 18.43 16.21
CA GLU A 199 22.38 19.65 16.92
C GLU A 199 22.15 19.41 18.42
N SER A 200 21.55 18.28 18.78
CA SER A 200 21.36 17.87 20.18
C SER A 200 21.07 16.36 20.25
N ALA A 201 21.39 15.73 21.39
CA ALA A 201 21.12 14.30 21.59
C ALA A 201 19.61 13.96 21.50
N GLU A 202 18.74 14.88 21.88
CA GLU A 202 17.29 14.73 21.79
C GLU A 202 16.80 14.75 20.34
N ALA A 203 17.23 15.75 19.56
CA ALA A 203 16.90 15.82 18.13
C ALA A 203 17.43 14.59 17.37
N ASP A 204 18.66 14.15 17.68
CA ASP A 204 19.27 12.98 17.05
C ASP A 204 18.48 11.70 17.34
N ALA A 205 18.08 11.50 18.59
CA ALA A 205 17.28 10.34 18.98
C ALA A 205 15.91 10.34 18.27
N ARG A 206 15.29 11.52 18.15
CA ARG A 206 13.99 11.66 17.50
C ARG A 206 14.05 11.46 15.99
N ILE A 207 15.07 12.02 15.32
CA ILE A 207 15.32 11.80 13.88
C ILE A 207 15.57 10.31 13.62
N LEU A 208 16.39 9.66 14.45
CA LEU A 208 16.67 8.24 14.30
C LEU A 208 15.42 7.38 14.49
N ALA A 209 14.59 7.69 15.49
CA ALA A 209 13.32 7.01 15.70
C ALA A 209 12.36 7.20 14.50
N ALA A 210 12.24 8.43 13.99
CA ALA A 210 11.44 8.73 12.81
C ALA A 210 11.91 7.95 11.57
N TRP A 211 13.23 7.83 11.40
CA TRP A 211 13.82 7.07 10.30
C TRP A 211 13.50 5.58 10.38
N VAL A 212 13.59 4.99 11.58
CA VAL A 212 13.22 3.60 11.82
C VAL A 212 11.72 3.38 11.55
N ASP A 213 10.86 4.29 12.00
CA ASP A 213 9.42 4.20 11.76
C ASP A 213 9.10 4.25 10.27
N VAL A 214 9.65 5.20 9.52
CA VAL A 214 9.47 5.29 8.05
C VAL A 214 9.92 4.02 7.33
N ILE A 215 11.07 3.45 7.71
CA ILE A 215 11.55 2.20 7.10
C ILE A 215 10.58 1.04 7.37
N ASN A 216 10.13 0.92 8.61
CA ASN A 216 9.19 -0.14 8.98
C ASN A 216 7.86 0.03 8.25
N ASP A 217 7.32 1.25 8.20
CA ASP A 217 6.08 1.55 7.51
C ASP A 217 6.18 1.15 6.03
N ILE A 218 7.24 1.58 5.33
CA ILE A 218 7.49 1.20 3.92
C ILE A 218 7.59 -0.33 3.77
N PHE A 219 8.33 -0.99 4.66
CA PHE A 219 8.52 -2.43 4.61
C PHE A 219 7.22 -3.21 4.79
N PHE A 220 6.41 -2.85 5.79
CA PHE A 220 5.14 -3.53 6.06
C PHE A 220 4.07 -3.22 5.02
N GLU A 221 4.02 -2.00 4.48
CA GLU A 221 3.16 -1.65 3.34
C GLU A 221 3.50 -2.49 2.10
N ILE A 222 4.80 -2.65 1.78
CA ILE A 222 5.22 -3.53 0.68
C ILE A 222 4.76 -4.98 0.92
N LEU A 223 4.95 -5.50 2.14
CA LEU A 223 4.54 -6.87 2.47
C LEU A 223 3.01 -7.07 2.44
N ALA A 224 2.23 -6.02 2.66
CA ALA A 224 0.77 -6.11 2.64
C ALA A 224 0.19 -5.90 1.23
N LEU A 225 0.58 -4.81 0.55
CA LEU A 225 -0.01 -4.38 -0.72
C LEU A 225 0.48 -5.19 -1.92
N VAL A 226 1.78 -5.48 -2.00
CA VAL A 226 2.35 -6.17 -3.18
C VAL A 226 1.74 -7.56 -3.37
N PRO A 227 1.65 -8.43 -2.33
CA PRO A 227 1.04 -9.75 -2.51
C PRO A 227 -0.42 -9.68 -2.92
N ILE A 228 -1.20 -8.75 -2.36
CA ILE A 228 -2.63 -8.61 -2.66
C ILE A 228 -2.83 -8.17 -4.11
N ARG A 229 -2.05 -7.19 -4.58
CA ARG A 229 -2.12 -6.72 -5.97
C ARG A 229 -1.66 -7.78 -6.97
N LEU A 230 -0.61 -8.53 -6.65
CA LEU A 230 -0.17 -9.65 -7.50
C LEU A 230 -1.19 -10.80 -7.52
N TYR A 231 -1.83 -11.08 -6.40
CA TYR A 231 -2.90 -12.06 -6.33
C TYR A 231 -4.11 -11.64 -7.19
N LEU A 232 -4.51 -10.37 -7.13
CA LEU A 232 -5.57 -9.83 -7.98
C LEU A 232 -5.23 -9.98 -9.46
N ALA A 233 -4.03 -9.56 -9.87
CA ALA A 233 -3.55 -9.70 -11.25
C ALA A 233 -3.57 -11.16 -11.73
N ALA A 234 -3.11 -12.09 -10.88
CA ALA A 234 -3.13 -13.52 -11.18
C ALA A 234 -4.55 -14.09 -11.30
N SER A 235 -5.47 -13.64 -10.45
CA SER A 235 -6.89 -14.03 -10.49
C SER A 235 -7.56 -13.58 -11.79
N ILE A 236 -7.33 -12.34 -12.21
CA ILE A 236 -7.85 -11.78 -13.46
C ILE A 236 -7.32 -12.58 -14.65
N ALA A 237 -6.00 -12.82 -14.70
CA ALA A 237 -5.38 -13.61 -15.75
C ALA A 237 -6.01 -15.01 -15.87
N LYS A 238 -6.20 -15.68 -14.74
CA LYS A 238 -6.83 -17.01 -14.69
C LYS A 238 -8.26 -16.98 -15.23
N ASN A 239 -9.06 -16.00 -14.83
CA ASN A 239 -10.46 -15.88 -15.23
C ASN A 239 -10.66 -15.57 -16.71
N LYS A 240 -9.68 -14.93 -17.38
CA LYS A 240 -9.74 -14.67 -18.83
C LYS A 240 -9.31 -15.87 -19.70
N MET A 241 -8.67 -16.88 -19.10
CA MET A 241 -8.24 -18.09 -19.81
C MET A 241 -9.27 -19.23 -19.77
N MET A 242 -10.30 -19.11 -18.94
CA MET A 242 -11.43 -20.05 -18.85
C MET A 242 -12.56 -19.61 -19.76
#